data_AF-A0A820EFK1-F1
#
_entry.id   AF-A0A820EFK1-F1
#
_cell.length_a   1.000
_cell.length_b   1.000
_cell.length_c   1.000
_cell.angle_alpha   90.00
_cell.angle_beta   90.00
_cell.angle_gamma   90.00
#
_symmetry.space_group_name_H-M   'P 1'
#
loop_
_entity.id
_entity.type
_entity.pdbx_description
1 polymer ?
#
loop_
_entity_poly.entity_id
_entity_poly.type
_entity_poly.pdbx_seq_one_letter_code
_entity_poly.pdbx_strand_id
1 'polypeptide(L)'
;MTPEPFDEDCLYLNIWAPRDPPVQSIGYPVMLWIHGGGFFEGSSLQIIYDGLSWTNAAIQASNSFIMVSINYRLKVMGFFAQSALVDDHGQTIANQGISDQRMAMQWVRNDIRQFGGNSDSITLMGQSAGSHSVCTHIVSPLSTNLFHAGILDSGTCHTPTY
;
A
#
# COMPACT_ATOMS: atom_id res chain seq x y z
N MET A 1 10.38 -4.18 -20.72
CA MET A 1 10.49 -3.05 -19.78
C MET A 1 11.89 -3.10 -19.22
N THR A 2 12.63 -2.00 -19.32
CA THR A 2 13.88 -1.85 -18.56
C THR A 2 13.52 -1.95 -17.08
N PRO A 3 14.24 -2.72 -16.25
CA PRO A 3 14.02 -2.67 -14.82
C PRO A 3 14.23 -1.22 -14.37
N GLU A 4 13.26 -0.67 -13.63
CA GLU A 4 13.46 0.60 -12.94
C GLU A 4 14.75 0.48 -12.11
N PRO A 5 15.68 1.44 -12.22
CA PRO A 5 16.91 1.39 -11.45
C PRO A 5 16.58 1.35 -9.96
N PHE A 6 17.34 0.56 -9.19
CA PHE A 6 17.28 0.64 -7.74
C PHE A 6 17.76 2.03 -7.31
N ASP A 7 16.83 2.87 -6.87
CA ASP A 7 17.06 4.26 -6.45
C ASP A 7 16.45 4.51 -5.07
N GLU A 8 17.00 5.48 -4.34
CA GLU A 8 16.41 5.99 -3.09
C GLU A 8 15.19 6.87 -3.36
N ASP A 9 15.16 7.55 -4.51
CA ASP A 9 13.95 8.19 -5.03
C ASP A 9 12.97 7.12 -5.55
N CYS A 10 12.27 6.50 -4.61
CA CYS A 10 11.42 5.34 -4.87
C CYS A 10 9.97 5.50 -4.40
N LEU A 11 9.63 6.59 -3.71
CA LEU A 11 8.33 6.79 -3.06
C LEU A 11 7.23 7.21 -4.06
N TYR A 12 6.92 6.29 -4.95
CA TYR A 12 5.90 6.40 -5.98
C TYR A 12 4.76 5.40 -5.75
N LEU A 13 3.61 5.69 -6.36
CA LEU A 13 2.47 4.80 -6.43
C LEU A 13 1.93 4.74 -7.86
N ASN A 14 1.22 3.67 -8.17
CA ASN A 14 0.58 3.44 -9.47
C ASN A 14 -0.92 3.29 -9.28
N ILE A 15 -1.70 3.75 -10.26
CA ILE A 15 -3.16 3.69 -10.22
C ILE A 15 -3.67 3.06 -11.51
N TRP A 16 -4.50 2.03 -11.38
CA TRP A 16 -5.30 1.47 -12.48
C TRP A 16 -6.77 1.68 -12.15
N ALA A 17 -7.43 2.50 -12.97
CA ALA A 17 -8.84 2.83 -12.82
C ALA A 17 -9.64 2.38 -14.04
N PRO A 18 -10.90 1.93 -13.87
CA PRO A 18 -11.80 1.72 -14.99
C PRO A 18 -11.95 3.00 -15.82
N ARG A 19 -12.07 2.85 -17.15
CA ARG A 19 -12.24 4.00 -18.06
C ARG A 19 -13.62 4.64 -17.91
N ASP A 20 -14.64 3.81 -17.77
CA ASP A 20 -16.01 4.28 -17.62
C ASP A 20 -16.22 4.82 -16.20
N PRO A 21 -17.09 5.83 -16.01
CA PRO A 21 -17.40 6.33 -14.69
C PRO A 21 -18.12 5.27 -13.84
N PRO A 22 -17.98 5.32 -12.51
CA PRO A 22 -18.70 4.43 -11.62
C PRO A 22 -20.21 4.58 -11.79
N VAL A 23 -20.90 3.43 -11.87
CA VAL A 23 -22.37 3.38 -12.01
C VAL A 23 -23.06 3.99 -10.77
N GLN A 24 -22.43 3.86 -9.61
CA GLN A 24 -22.91 4.44 -8.36
C GLN A 24 -22.22 5.78 -8.08
N SER A 25 -22.98 6.75 -7.57
CA SER A 25 -22.47 8.09 -7.23
C SER A 25 -21.39 8.09 -6.13
N ILE A 26 -21.26 7.00 -5.37
CA ILE A 26 -20.30 6.87 -4.28
C ILE A 26 -18.86 6.63 -4.75
N GLY A 27 -18.64 6.31 -6.03
CA GLY A 27 -17.31 5.98 -6.58
C GLY A 27 -16.98 4.48 -6.58
N TYR A 28 -15.90 4.10 -7.26
CA TYR A 28 -15.39 2.74 -7.25
C TYR A 28 -14.72 2.40 -5.90
N PRO A 29 -14.92 1.19 -5.34
CA PRO A 29 -14.07 0.73 -4.25
C PRO A 29 -12.61 0.72 -4.67
N VAL A 30 -11.70 0.89 -3.70
CA VAL A 30 -10.26 1.01 -3.93
C VAL A 30 -9.54 -0.14 -3.26
N MET A 31 -8.74 -0.89 -4.01
CA MET A 31 -7.83 -1.89 -3.49
C MET A 31 -6.41 -1.31 -3.47
N LEU A 32 -5.82 -1.18 -2.29
CA LEU A 32 -4.45 -0.68 -2.11
C LEU A 32 -3.53 -1.87 -1.79
N TRP A 33 -2.67 -2.19 -2.74
CA TRP A 33 -1.72 -3.29 -2.67
C TRP A 33 -0.38 -2.88 -2.05
N ILE A 34 0.02 -3.62 -1.02
CA ILE A 34 1.32 -3.51 -0.36
C ILE A 34 2.11 -4.79 -0.67
N HIS A 35 3.23 -4.65 -1.40
CA HIS A 35 4.02 -5.80 -1.82
C HIS A 35 4.77 -6.46 -0.66
N GLY A 36 5.01 -7.76 -0.78
CA GLY A 36 5.87 -8.56 0.11
C GLY A 36 7.36 -8.39 -0.20
N GLY A 37 8.15 -9.41 0.15
CA GLY A 37 9.62 -9.43 -0.02
C GLY A 37 10.40 -9.28 1.30
N GLY A 38 9.81 -9.70 2.42
CA GLY A 38 10.49 -9.75 3.72
C GLY A 38 10.96 -8.40 4.27
N PHE A 39 10.48 -7.27 3.73
CA PHE A 39 11.03 -5.93 3.95
C PHE A 39 12.45 -5.71 3.40
N PHE A 40 13.01 -6.66 2.65
CA PHE A 40 14.33 -6.57 2.03
C PHE A 40 14.27 -6.32 0.53
N GLU A 41 13.23 -6.79 -0.14
CA GLU A 41 13.03 -6.66 -1.58
C GLU A 41 11.55 -6.42 -1.91
N GLY A 42 11.25 -6.25 -3.19
CA GLY A 42 9.90 -6.02 -3.67
C GLY A 42 9.75 -4.70 -4.42
N SER A 43 8.62 -4.56 -5.11
CA SER A 43 8.26 -3.35 -5.84
C SER A 43 6.76 -3.34 -6.15
N SER A 44 6.18 -2.14 -6.23
CA SER A 44 4.83 -1.88 -6.72
C SER A 44 4.58 -2.29 -8.18
N LEU A 45 5.65 -2.53 -8.95
CA LEU A 45 5.64 -2.90 -10.36
C LEU A 45 6.03 -4.36 -10.62
N GLN A 46 6.07 -5.20 -9.59
CA GLN A 46 6.33 -6.63 -9.80
C GLN A 46 5.31 -7.23 -10.77
N ILE A 47 5.81 -7.92 -11.81
CA ILE A 47 4.98 -8.43 -12.92
C ILE A 47 3.89 -9.41 -12.46
N ILE A 48 4.09 -10.07 -11.32
CA ILE A 48 3.10 -10.97 -10.72
C ILE A 48 1.87 -10.22 -10.14
N TYR A 49 1.97 -8.90 -9.98
CA TYR A 49 0.93 -8.01 -9.48
C TYR A 49 0.52 -6.98 -10.54
N ASP A 50 0.25 -7.44 -11.77
CA ASP A 50 -0.23 -6.58 -12.85
C ASP A 50 -1.64 -6.02 -12.55
N GLY A 51 -1.69 -4.74 -12.17
CA GLY A 51 -2.93 -4.02 -11.88
C GLY A 51 -3.87 -3.94 -13.09
N LEU A 52 -3.36 -3.98 -14.33
CA LEU A 52 -4.21 -3.98 -15.52
C LEU A 52 -5.00 -5.29 -15.64
N SER A 53 -4.33 -6.44 -15.47
CA SER A 53 -5.00 -7.74 -15.49
C SER A 53 -6.07 -7.86 -14.39
N TRP A 54 -5.78 -7.38 -13.18
CA TRP A 54 -6.73 -7.42 -12.06
C TRP A 54 -7.96 -6.54 -12.31
N THR A 55 -7.75 -5.29 -12.72
CA THR A 55 -8.86 -4.36 -13.00
C THR A 55 -9.71 -4.82 -14.18
N ASN A 56 -9.10 -5.37 -15.25
CA ASN A 56 -9.84 -5.95 -16.37
C ASN A 56 -10.69 -7.16 -15.97
N ALA A 57 -10.14 -8.06 -15.15
CA ALA A 57 -10.88 -9.21 -14.64
C ALA A 57 -12.07 -8.77 -13.78
N ALA A 58 -11.88 -7.73 -12.95
CA ALA A 58 -12.93 -7.15 -12.12
C ALA A 58 -14.06 -6.52 -12.95
N ILE A 59 -13.72 -5.80 -14.02
CA ILE A 59 -14.68 -5.22 -14.97
C ILE A 59 -15.51 -6.33 -15.63
N GLN A 60 -14.87 -7.39 -16.12
CA GLN A 60 -15.57 -8.53 -16.74
C GLN A 60 -16.51 -9.24 -15.77
N ALA A 61 -16.16 -9.28 -14.48
CA ALA A 61 -16.99 -9.85 -13.42
C ALA A 61 -18.07 -8.89 -12.88
N SER A 62 -18.25 -7.70 -13.46
CA SER A 62 -19.15 -6.64 -12.96
C SER A 62 -18.86 -6.20 -11.50
N ASN A 63 -17.60 -6.31 -11.07
CA ASN A 63 -17.12 -5.97 -9.73
C ASN A 63 -15.97 -4.95 -9.81
N SER A 64 -16.09 -3.95 -10.69
CA SER A 64 -15.04 -2.97 -10.97
C SER A 64 -14.54 -2.26 -9.71
N PHE A 65 -13.22 -2.13 -9.58
CA PHE A 65 -12.54 -1.40 -8.52
C PHE A 65 -11.33 -0.66 -9.09
N ILE A 66 -10.81 0.31 -8.33
CA ILE A 66 -9.53 0.96 -8.62
C ILE A 66 -8.44 0.20 -7.87
N MET A 67 -7.38 -0.20 -8.59
CA MET A 67 -6.18 -0.77 -7.99
C MET A 67 -5.15 0.33 -7.77
N VAL A 68 -4.56 0.37 -6.59
CA VAL A 68 -3.39 1.21 -6.28
C VAL A 68 -2.28 0.30 -5.78
N SER A 69 -1.06 0.44 -6.29
CA SER A 69 0.12 -0.22 -5.71
C SER A 69 1.14 0.82 -5.28
N ILE A 70 1.84 0.57 -4.18
CA ILE A 70 2.75 1.54 -3.55
C ILE A 70 4.15 0.96 -3.40
N ASN A 71 5.17 1.80 -3.57
CA ASN A 71 6.51 1.51 -3.07
C ASN A 71 6.64 2.04 -1.64
N TYR A 72 7.52 1.42 -0.87
CA TYR A 72 7.95 1.89 0.45
C TYR A 72 9.43 1.56 0.62
N ARG A 73 10.13 2.29 1.49
CA ARG A 73 11.56 2.03 1.74
C ARG A 73 11.76 0.64 2.33
N LEU A 74 12.82 -0.03 1.87
CA LEU A 74 13.20 -1.39 2.26
C LEU A 74 14.55 -1.40 2.98
N LYS A 75 14.90 -2.55 3.57
CA LYS A 75 16.18 -2.81 4.25
C LYS A 75 16.48 -1.73 5.31
N VAL A 76 17.76 -1.38 5.45
CA VAL A 76 18.26 -0.34 6.36
C VAL A 76 17.58 1.01 6.11
N MET A 77 17.23 1.35 4.86
CA MET A 77 16.62 2.66 4.57
C MET A 77 15.19 2.78 5.07
N GLY A 78 14.46 1.66 5.18
CA GLY A 78 13.09 1.63 5.70
C GLY A 78 12.97 1.27 7.18
N PHE A 79 13.95 0.54 7.73
CA PHE A 79 13.77 -0.14 9.02
C PHE A 79 14.97 -0.02 9.97
N PHE A 80 15.95 0.85 9.66
CA PHE A 80 16.99 1.15 10.63
C PHE A 80 16.42 1.89 11.84
N ALA A 81 16.70 1.36 13.02
CA ALA A 81 16.29 1.93 14.29
C ALA A 81 17.46 1.93 15.27
N GLN A 82 17.72 3.09 15.87
CA GLN A 82 18.66 3.25 16.97
C GLN A 82 18.13 4.27 17.96
N SER A 83 18.46 4.09 19.24
CA SER A 83 18.07 5.03 20.31
C SER A 83 18.63 6.44 20.12
N ALA A 84 19.73 6.59 19.37
CA ALA A 84 20.30 7.89 19.04
C ALA A 84 19.59 8.59 17.87
N LEU A 85 18.80 7.86 17.08
CA LEU A 85 18.03 8.41 15.97
C LEU A 85 16.68 8.89 16.50
N VAL A 86 16.59 10.16 16.87
CA VAL A 86 15.39 10.78 17.43
C VAL A 86 14.90 11.95 16.58
N ASP A 87 13.61 12.22 16.63
CA ASP A 87 13.02 13.43 16.04
C ASP A 87 13.26 14.68 16.90
N ASP A 88 12.75 15.83 16.44
CA ASP A 88 12.86 17.11 17.14
C ASP A 88 12.18 17.13 18.53
N HIS A 89 11.38 16.10 18.84
CA HIS A 89 10.70 15.90 20.11
C HIS A 89 11.35 14.81 20.97
N GLY A 90 12.50 14.28 20.54
CA GLY A 90 13.24 13.24 21.25
C GLY A 90 12.61 11.84 21.15
N GLN A 91 11.66 11.62 20.24
CA GLN A 91 11.07 10.30 20.00
C GLN A 91 11.93 9.50 19.02
N THR A 92 12.19 8.23 19.33
CA THR A 92 12.94 7.33 18.44
C THR A 92 12.29 7.23 17.07
N ILE A 93 13.05 7.53 16.02
CA ILE A 93 12.62 7.35 14.64
C ILE A 93 12.92 5.90 14.22
N ALA A 94 11.87 5.18 13.86
CA ALA A 94 11.93 3.82 13.36
C ALA A 94 10.77 3.58 12.39
N ASN A 95 10.78 2.42 11.71
CA ASN A 95 9.68 1.98 10.83
C ASN A 95 9.33 3.02 9.76
N GLN A 96 10.35 3.61 9.15
CA GLN A 96 10.21 4.58 8.08
C GLN A 96 9.46 3.99 6.89
N GLY A 97 9.70 2.71 6.55
CA GLY A 97 8.95 1.99 5.52
C GLY A 97 7.45 1.89 5.83
N ILE A 98 7.06 1.63 7.09
CA ILE A 98 5.65 1.66 7.51
C ILE A 98 5.09 3.09 7.47
N SER A 99 5.92 4.09 7.79
CA SER A 99 5.52 5.49 7.67
C SER A 99 5.29 5.91 6.22
N ASP A 100 6.09 5.40 5.27
CA ASP A 100 5.90 5.61 3.84
C ASP A 100 4.57 5.01 3.37
N GLN A 101 4.27 3.78 3.79
CA GLN A 101 2.97 3.13 3.49
C GLN A 101 1.80 3.95 4.01
N ARG A 102 1.89 4.45 5.24
CA ARG A 102 0.88 5.34 5.82
C ARG A 102 0.75 6.66 5.07
N MET A 103 1.87 7.25 4.62
CA MET A 103 1.85 8.45 3.79
C MET A 103 1.10 8.19 2.47
N ALA A 104 1.38 7.07 1.81
CA ALA A 104 0.69 6.68 0.59
C ALA A 104 -0.81 6.43 0.84
N MET A 105 -1.18 5.78 1.95
CA MET A 105 -2.59 5.63 2.35
C MET A 105 -3.29 6.99 2.56
N GLN A 106 -2.61 7.94 3.20
CA GLN A 106 -3.13 9.29 3.39
C GLN A 106 -3.34 10.01 2.06
N TRP A 107 -2.38 9.89 1.13
CA TRP A 107 -2.51 10.43 -0.22
C TRP A 107 -3.70 9.81 -0.96
N VAL A 108 -3.80 8.47 -0.97
CA VAL A 108 -4.91 7.76 -1.61
C VAL A 108 -6.25 8.22 -1.02
N ARG A 109 -6.37 8.30 0.29
CA ARG A 109 -7.61 8.78 0.92
C ARG A 109 -7.97 10.20 0.51
N ASN A 110 -6.99 11.09 0.37
CA ASN A 110 -7.24 12.49 0.03
C ASN A 110 -7.56 12.67 -1.46
N ASP A 111 -6.94 11.88 -2.34
CA ASP A 111 -6.88 12.19 -3.77
C ASP A 111 -7.58 11.18 -4.68
N ILE A 112 -7.90 9.96 -4.21
CA ILE A 112 -8.42 8.90 -5.09
C ILE A 112 -9.78 9.21 -5.73
N ARG A 113 -10.54 10.15 -5.14
CA ARG A 113 -11.79 10.65 -5.74
C ARG A 113 -11.57 11.29 -7.10
N GLN A 114 -10.39 11.88 -7.34
CA GLN A 114 -10.02 12.46 -8.64
C GLN A 114 -9.91 11.40 -9.74
N PHE A 115 -9.72 10.13 -9.35
CA PHE A 115 -9.64 8.98 -10.25
C PHE A 115 -10.96 8.18 -10.28
N GLY A 116 -12.05 8.71 -9.70
CA GLY A 116 -13.35 8.05 -9.62
C GLY A 116 -13.49 7.06 -8.44
N GLY A 117 -12.53 7.07 -7.51
CA GLY A 117 -12.54 6.19 -6.34
C GLY A 117 -13.39 6.70 -5.19
N ASN A 118 -13.80 5.77 -4.34
CA ASN A 118 -14.46 6.04 -3.07
C ASN A 118 -13.42 6.04 -1.94
N SER A 119 -13.09 7.23 -1.40
CA SER A 119 -12.12 7.37 -0.30
C SER A 119 -12.55 6.67 1.00
N ASP A 120 -13.83 6.33 1.13
CA ASP A 120 -14.40 5.69 2.32
C ASP A 120 -14.46 4.16 2.17
N SER A 121 -14.07 3.63 1.01
CA SER A 121 -14.06 2.20 0.69
C SER A 121 -12.69 1.75 0.17
N ILE A 122 -11.66 2.02 0.97
CA ILE A 122 -10.28 1.58 0.71
C ILE A 122 -10.05 0.25 1.42
N THR A 123 -9.72 -0.80 0.68
CA THR A 123 -9.31 -2.10 1.21
C THR A 123 -7.80 -2.25 1.04
N LEU A 124 -7.07 -2.42 2.14
CA LEU A 124 -5.67 -2.79 2.09
C LEU A 124 -5.55 -4.27 1.73
N MET A 125 -4.62 -4.62 0.86
CA MET A 125 -4.29 -6.01 0.56
C MET A 125 -2.78 -6.16 0.48
N GLY A 126 -2.24 -7.24 1.02
CA GLY A 126 -0.82 -7.51 0.94
C GLY A 126 -0.51 -8.99 1.15
N GLN A 127 0.65 -9.40 0.64
CA GLN A 127 1.15 -10.77 0.78
C GLN A 127 2.49 -10.79 1.53
N SER A 128 2.72 -11.81 2.36
CA SER A 128 3.96 -11.97 3.15
C SER A 128 4.25 -10.72 4.01
N ALA A 129 5.40 -10.06 3.84
CA ALA A 129 5.72 -8.78 4.52
C ALA A 129 4.70 -7.67 4.21
N GLY A 130 4.06 -7.69 3.04
CA GLY A 130 2.94 -6.81 2.73
C GLY A 130 1.71 -7.13 3.59
N SER A 131 1.45 -8.41 3.86
CA SER A 131 0.39 -8.84 4.78
C SER A 131 0.70 -8.44 6.24
N HIS A 132 1.97 -8.48 6.65
CA HIS A 132 2.41 -7.92 7.93
C HIS A 132 2.18 -6.42 8.02
N SER A 133 2.45 -5.71 6.93
CA SER A 133 2.18 -4.27 6.81
C SER A 133 0.67 -3.98 6.95
N VAL A 134 -0.18 -4.77 6.28
CA VAL A 134 -1.64 -4.68 6.45
C VAL A 134 -2.04 -4.88 7.91
N CYS A 135 -1.54 -5.92 8.59
CA CYS A 135 -1.86 -6.06 10.02
C CYS A 135 -1.34 -4.86 10.84
N THR A 136 -0.10 -4.42 10.58
CA THR A 136 0.50 -3.28 11.30
C THR A 136 -0.41 -2.05 11.21
N HIS A 137 -0.99 -1.78 10.05
CA HIS A 137 -1.94 -0.67 9.89
C HIS A 137 -3.31 -0.93 10.55
N ILE A 138 -3.77 -2.18 10.63
CA ILE A 138 -4.99 -2.55 11.39
C ILE A 138 -4.84 -2.25 12.87
N VAL A 139 -3.68 -2.56 13.46
CA VAL A 139 -3.48 -2.40 14.91
C VAL A 139 -2.88 -1.04 15.29
N SER A 140 -2.33 -0.30 14.33
CA SER A 140 -1.69 0.99 14.60
C SER A 140 -2.73 2.10 14.74
N PRO A 141 -2.76 2.84 15.87
CA PRO A 141 -3.63 4.00 16.02
C PRO A 141 -3.33 5.09 14.99
N LEU A 142 -2.09 5.17 14.49
CA LEU A 142 -1.65 6.16 13.50
C LEU A 142 -2.28 5.96 12.11
N SER A 143 -2.85 4.79 11.83
CA SER A 143 -3.51 4.45 10.57
C SER A 143 -5.03 4.47 10.66
N THR A 144 -5.58 4.87 11.81
CA THR A 144 -7.02 4.94 12.05
C THR A 144 -7.68 5.86 11.03
N ASN A 145 -8.86 5.46 10.52
CA ASN A 145 -9.64 6.18 9.52
C ASN A 145 -8.97 6.36 8.15
N LEU A 146 -7.88 5.65 7.84
CA LEU A 146 -7.25 5.71 6.51
C LEU A 146 -7.77 4.65 5.54
N PHE A 147 -8.45 3.61 6.03
CA PHE A 147 -8.96 2.51 5.22
C PHE A 147 -10.17 1.87 5.90
N HIS A 148 -10.90 1.04 5.15
CA HIS A 148 -12.15 0.40 5.54
C HIS A 148 -11.99 -1.09 5.88
N ALA A 149 -11.17 -1.83 5.13
CA ALA A 149 -10.99 -3.27 5.29
C ALA A 149 -9.54 -3.70 4.97
N GLY A 150 -9.18 -4.92 5.38
CA GLY A 150 -7.85 -5.50 5.15
C GLY A 150 -7.92 -6.96 4.71
N ILE A 151 -7.10 -7.34 3.73
CA ILE A 151 -6.90 -8.70 3.25
C ILE A 151 -5.43 -9.08 3.53
N LEU A 152 -5.25 -10.15 4.31
CA LEU A 152 -3.96 -10.61 4.78
C LEU A 152 -3.63 -11.94 4.11
N ASP A 153 -2.77 -11.94 3.10
CA ASP A 153 -2.34 -13.16 2.42
C ASP A 153 -0.99 -13.64 2.98
N SER A 154 -1.02 -14.79 3.68
CA SER A 154 0.19 -15.50 4.09
C SER A 154 1.16 -14.68 4.96
N GLY A 155 0.63 -13.81 5.83
CA GLY A 155 1.38 -13.12 6.88
C GLY A 155 0.46 -12.54 7.95
N THR A 156 0.80 -12.71 9.23
CA THR A 156 -0.01 -12.25 10.36
C THR A 156 0.75 -11.28 11.26
N CYS A 157 0.04 -10.60 12.16
CA CYS A 157 0.59 -9.69 13.17
C CYS A 157 1.66 -10.30 14.09
N HIS A 158 1.74 -11.63 14.14
CA HIS A 158 2.58 -12.40 15.06
C HIS A 158 3.64 -13.24 14.35
N THR A 159 3.73 -13.16 13.02
CA THR A 159 4.74 -13.96 12.31
C THR A 159 6.13 -13.42 12.68
N PRO A 160 7.06 -14.26 13.17
CA PRO A 160 8.42 -13.82 13.44
C PRO A 160 9.08 -13.36 12.14
N THR A 161 9.60 -12.13 12.13
CA THR A 161 10.52 -11.65 11.10
C THR A 161 11.92 -12.06 11.54
N TYR A 162 12.55 -12.99 10.82
CA TYR A 162 13.88 -13.52 11.12
C TYR A 162 15.00 -12.53 10.80
#